data_AF-A0A5D0SNU2-F1
#
_entry.id   AF-A0A5D0SNU2-F1
#
_cell.length_a   1.000
_cell.length_b   1.000
_cell.length_c   1.000
_cell.angle_alpha   90.00
_cell.angle_beta   90.00
_cell.angle_gamma   90.00
#
_symmetry.space_group_name_H-M   'P 1'
#
loop_
_entity.id
_entity.type
_entity.pdbx_description
1 polymer ?
#
loop_
_entity_poly.entity_id
_entity_poly.type
_entity_poly.pdbx_seq_one_letter_code
_entity_poly.pdbx_strand_id
1 'polypeptide(L)'
;TKILPIRILGPDGGSSFNVAQGIVYAVEHGAKVINMSIGSTGPSSAVENACLYGYDNDVILVAAAGNDNSGLRYPAKYSETFAVGAVRYDWQRAYYSNYGPELDFVAPGGDITVDQNGDSYGDGVLSTSWSIDSGNGYFYMQGTSMAAPHVAGVIALMISNGLTGVEEIRDILKSTARDLGDFGFDNYYGYGLIDAYSAVTYSDGWEPLMVYNTDTMWNVDSVSVVNPDGSYNLQVNLASSYVFVWQDFDHDDDIGYGDLYGYYGYSGGDPDDDYPSTVSVTAGGETEANFEFGVYIDQTYKPVENFDKVIEKKEQIIKEHYQEIR
;
A
#
# COMPACT_ATOMS: atom_id res chain seq x y z
N THR A 1 2.47 0.91 22.57
CA THR A 1 2.45 2.30 22.05
C THR A 1 1.86 3.27 23.07
N LYS A 2 2.31 4.53 23.10
CA LYS A 2 1.71 5.62 23.89
C LYS A 2 1.38 6.78 22.94
N ILE A 3 0.34 7.56 23.25
CA ILE A 3 -0.07 8.73 22.46
C ILE A 3 0.35 10.00 23.20
N LEU A 4 1.05 10.90 22.51
CA LEU A 4 1.38 12.25 22.97
C LEU A 4 0.50 13.26 22.22
N PRO A 5 -0.63 13.71 22.80
CA PRO A 5 -1.50 14.68 22.14
C PRO A 5 -0.89 16.08 22.21
N ILE A 6 -0.70 16.72 21.05
CA ILE A 6 -0.17 18.10 20.95
C ILE A 6 -1.20 18.97 20.24
N ARG A 7 -1.76 19.92 20.98
CA ARG A 7 -2.77 20.83 20.44
C ARG A 7 -2.10 21.99 19.73
N ILE A 8 -2.22 22.01 18.40
CA ILE A 8 -1.72 23.11 17.54
C ILE A 8 -2.85 23.96 16.92
N LEU A 9 -4.12 23.53 17.06
CA LEU A 9 -5.30 24.24 16.55
C LEU A 9 -6.19 24.73 17.70
N GLY A 10 -6.60 25.99 17.60
CA GLY A 10 -7.70 26.60 18.36
C GLY A 10 -9.04 26.51 17.61
N PRO A 11 -10.11 27.11 18.15
CA PRO A 11 -11.41 27.18 17.48
C PRO A 11 -11.34 27.84 16.09
N ASP A 12 -10.44 28.81 15.92
CA ASP A 12 -10.25 29.56 14.68
C ASP A 12 -9.13 28.98 13.78
N GLY A 13 -8.67 27.76 14.08
CA GLY A 13 -7.55 27.11 13.39
C GLY A 13 -6.19 27.35 14.08
N GLY A 14 -5.11 27.28 13.31
CA GLY A 14 -3.75 27.44 13.80
C GLY A 14 -2.83 28.01 12.72
N SER A 15 -1.58 28.30 13.10
CA SER A 15 -0.57 28.88 12.20
C SER A 15 0.54 27.89 11.88
N SER A 16 1.27 28.12 10.79
CA SER A 16 2.50 27.38 10.46
C SER A 16 3.52 27.40 11.61
N PHE A 17 3.57 28.48 12.38
CA PHE A 17 4.42 28.55 13.57
C PHE A 17 3.98 27.57 14.67
N ASN A 18 2.67 27.40 14.89
CA ASN A 18 2.16 26.41 15.85
C ASN A 18 2.48 24.99 15.40
N VAL A 19 2.37 24.70 14.10
CA VAL A 19 2.76 23.39 13.54
C VAL A 19 4.25 23.13 13.78
N ALA A 20 5.12 24.06 13.41
CA ALA A 20 6.57 23.95 13.60
C ALA A 20 6.93 23.71 15.08
N GLN A 21 6.35 24.49 16.00
CA GLN A 21 6.54 24.30 17.44
C GLN A 21 6.03 22.93 17.92
N GLY A 22 4.91 22.46 17.39
CA GLY A 22 4.36 21.14 17.73
C GLY A 22 5.28 20.00 17.31
N ILE A 23 5.89 20.08 16.12
CA ILE A 23 6.87 19.09 15.65
C ILE A 23 8.10 19.07 16.56
N VAL A 24 8.72 20.23 16.81
CA VAL A 24 9.90 20.32 17.70
C VAL A 24 9.58 19.80 19.09
N TYR A 25 8.43 20.20 19.65
CA TYR A 25 7.98 19.72 20.95
C TYR A 25 7.82 18.19 20.98
N ALA A 26 7.21 17.60 19.96
CA ALA A 26 7.04 16.15 19.86
C ALA A 26 8.40 15.42 19.90
N VAL A 27 9.36 15.89 19.11
CA VAL A 27 10.72 15.33 19.05
C VAL A 27 11.42 15.43 20.40
N GLU A 28 11.41 16.61 21.02
CA GLU A 28 12.03 16.85 22.34
C GLU A 28 11.39 16.02 23.47
N HIS A 29 10.15 15.58 23.28
CA HIS A 29 9.42 14.74 24.24
C HIS A 29 9.42 13.26 23.85
N GLY A 30 10.31 12.86 22.93
CA GLY A 30 10.60 11.47 22.62
C GLY A 30 9.58 10.79 21.70
N ALA A 31 8.79 11.56 20.95
CA ALA A 31 7.97 10.98 19.88
C ALA A 31 8.87 10.30 18.84
N LYS A 32 8.44 9.12 18.38
CA LYS A 32 9.10 8.38 17.29
C LYS A 32 8.35 8.48 15.96
N VAL A 33 7.06 8.76 16.04
CA VAL A 33 6.16 8.98 14.91
C VAL A 33 5.29 10.19 15.22
N ILE A 34 5.15 11.10 14.26
CA ILE A 34 4.29 12.29 14.36
C ILE A 34 3.27 12.21 13.22
N ASN A 35 1.99 12.07 13.57
CA ASN A 35 0.90 12.15 12.60
C ASN A 35 0.40 13.59 12.46
N MET A 36 0.36 14.10 11.23
CA MET A 36 -0.08 15.44 10.86
C MET A 36 -1.23 15.36 9.86
N SER A 37 -2.45 15.14 10.38
CA SER A 37 -3.70 15.19 9.61
C SER A 37 -4.15 16.63 9.29
N ILE A 38 -3.23 17.48 8.84
CA ILE A 38 -3.40 18.91 8.54
C ILE A 38 -2.71 19.28 7.23
N GLY A 39 -3.01 20.45 6.65
CA GLY A 39 -2.24 20.94 5.51
C GLY A 39 -2.42 22.42 5.18
N SER A 40 -1.49 22.96 4.40
CA SER A 40 -1.52 24.30 3.80
C SER A 40 -1.23 24.24 2.30
N THR A 41 -1.72 25.23 1.56
CA THR A 41 -1.52 25.32 0.10
C THR A 41 -0.11 25.78 -0.28
N GLY A 42 0.56 26.54 0.59
CA GLY A 42 1.90 27.07 0.37
C GLY A 42 2.93 26.52 1.37
N PRO A 43 4.23 26.55 0.99
CA PRO A 43 5.31 26.16 1.87
C PRO A 43 5.51 27.17 2.99
N SER A 44 6.23 26.74 4.03
CA SER A 44 6.63 27.56 5.16
C SER A 44 8.00 27.09 5.65
N SER A 45 9.01 27.96 5.58
CA SER A 45 10.36 27.64 6.04
C SER A 45 10.41 27.25 7.51
N ALA A 46 9.47 27.75 8.34
CA ALA A 46 9.36 27.34 9.73
C ALA A 46 8.95 25.87 9.88
N VAL A 47 7.98 25.42 9.08
CA VAL A 47 7.50 24.03 9.09
C VAL A 47 8.52 23.12 8.42
N GLU A 48 9.10 23.53 7.29
CA GLU A 48 10.15 22.80 6.58
C GLU A 48 11.36 22.54 7.49
N ASN A 49 11.88 23.57 8.16
CA ASN A 49 12.98 23.41 9.11
C ASN A 49 12.61 22.52 10.31
N ALA A 50 11.34 22.53 10.74
CA ALA A 50 10.88 21.64 11.81
C ALA A 50 10.75 20.19 11.34
N CYS A 51 10.32 19.97 10.09
CA CYS A 51 10.32 18.65 9.45
C CYS A 51 11.75 18.11 9.29
N LEU A 52 12.68 18.92 8.78
CA LEU A 52 14.10 18.60 8.72
C LEU A 52 14.66 18.26 10.11
N TYR A 53 14.34 19.05 11.13
CA TYR A 53 14.74 18.75 12.50
C TYR A 53 14.19 17.41 13.01
N GLY A 54 12.94 17.08 12.68
CA GLY A 54 12.35 15.78 13.05
C GLY A 54 13.04 14.62 12.34
N TYR A 55 13.26 14.75 11.04
CA TYR A 55 13.96 13.78 10.20
C TYR A 55 15.39 13.53 10.70
N ASP A 56 16.17 14.59 10.94
CA ASP A 56 17.55 14.52 11.45
C ASP A 56 17.65 13.89 12.86
N ASN A 57 16.52 13.76 13.58
CA ASN A 57 16.43 13.12 14.89
C ASN A 57 15.76 11.72 14.83
N ASP A 58 15.73 11.10 13.64
CA ASP A 58 15.11 9.79 13.40
C ASP A 58 13.63 9.72 13.83
N VAL A 59 12.89 10.84 13.66
CA VAL A 59 11.45 10.89 13.92
C VAL A 59 10.70 10.83 12.60
N ILE A 60 9.79 9.85 12.49
CA ILE A 60 8.99 9.66 11.29
C ILE A 60 7.82 10.65 11.27
N LEU A 61 7.69 11.38 10.17
CA LEU A 61 6.69 12.43 10.00
C LEU A 61 5.64 11.99 8.98
N VAL A 62 4.44 11.63 9.43
CA VAL A 62 3.35 11.19 8.56
C VAL A 62 2.40 12.35 8.30
N ALA A 63 2.10 12.67 7.05
CA ALA A 63 1.30 13.85 6.69
C ALA A 63 0.23 13.52 5.65
N ALA A 64 -0.97 14.08 5.84
CA ALA A 64 -2.09 13.91 4.91
C ALA A 64 -1.88 14.70 3.60
N ALA A 65 -2.13 14.07 2.45
CA ALA A 65 -1.93 14.67 1.13
C ALA A 65 -2.86 15.86 0.84
N GLY A 66 -4.06 15.90 1.44
CA GLY A 66 -5.10 16.91 1.23
C GLY A 66 -6.33 16.37 0.46
N ASN A 67 -7.41 17.16 0.40
CA ASN A 67 -8.75 16.68 0.05
C ASN A 67 -9.41 17.50 -1.07
N ASP A 68 -8.63 17.92 -2.07
CA ASP A 68 -9.06 18.85 -3.12
C ASP A 68 -9.01 18.26 -4.54
N ASN A 69 -8.70 16.95 -4.67
CA ASN A 69 -8.43 16.28 -5.94
C ASN A 69 -7.42 17.04 -6.81
N SER A 70 -6.31 17.46 -6.20
CA SER A 70 -5.27 18.30 -6.81
C SER A 70 -3.87 17.89 -6.32
N GLY A 71 -2.86 18.74 -6.50
CA GLY A 71 -1.52 18.51 -5.97
C GLY A 71 -1.46 18.49 -4.42
N LEU A 72 -0.46 17.80 -3.88
CA LEU A 72 -0.26 17.65 -2.43
C LEU A 72 -0.17 18.99 -1.68
N ARG A 73 -0.64 18.97 -0.43
CA ARG A 73 -0.50 20.06 0.55
C ARG A 73 0.82 19.95 1.31
N TYR A 74 1.29 21.06 1.89
CA TYR A 74 2.37 21.02 2.87
C TYR A 74 1.80 20.72 4.26
N PRO A 75 2.46 19.90 5.10
CA PRO A 75 3.83 19.42 4.95
C PRO A 75 4.00 18.13 4.15
N ALA A 76 2.93 17.45 3.71
CA ALA A 76 3.05 16.20 2.96
C ALA A 76 3.92 16.31 1.68
N LYS A 77 4.02 17.51 1.11
CA LYS A 77 4.88 17.78 -0.04
C LYS A 77 6.39 17.87 0.28
N TYR A 78 6.80 17.88 1.54
CA TYR A 78 8.22 17.88 1.93
C TYR A 78 8.80 16.46 1.90
N SER A 79 10.02 16.31 1.38
CA SER A 79 10.71 15.01 1.25
C SER A 79 10.92 14.28 2.57
N GLU A 80 10.97 15.01 3.67
CA GLU A 80 11.17 14.49 5.03
C GLU A 80 9.91 13.79 5.56
N THR A 81 8.78 13.93 4.88
CA THR A 81 7.49 13.37 5.33
C THR A 81 7.10 12.12 4.56
N PHE A 82 6.21 11.34 5.15
CA PHE A 82 5.50 10.23 4.55
C PHE A 82 4.14 10.79 4.11
N ALA A 83 3.99 11.05 2.82
CA ALA A 83 2.79 11.65 2.25
C ALA A 83 1.70 10.61 2.01
N VAL A 84 0.53 10.80 2.63
CA VAL A 84 -0.53 9.79 2.65
C VAL A 84 -1.81 10.26 1.95
N GLY A 85 -2.16 9.55 0.87
CA GLY A 85 -3.42 9.68 0.13
C GLY A 85 -4.51 8.76 0.69
N ALA A 86 -5.72 8.86 0.13
CA ALA A 86 -6.89 8.15 0.60
C ALA A 86 -7.48 7.24 -0.47
N VAL A 87 -7.79 6.00 -0.09
CA VAL A 87 -8.64 5.07 -0.85
C VAL A 87 -9.98 4.86 -0.16
N ARG A 88 -10.97 4.41 -0.95
CA ARG A 88 -12.30 3.98 -0.48
C ARG A 88 -12.29 2.51 -0.08
N TYR A 89 -13.47 2.00 0.27
CA TYR A 89 -13.71 0.60 0.61
C TYR A 89 -13.26 -0.38 -0.50
N ASP A 90 -13.44 0.00 -1.77
CA ASP A 90 -13.09 -0.79 -2.96
C ASP A 90 -11.66 -0.55 -3.47
N TRP A 91 -10.79 0.02 -2.63
CA TRP A 91 -9.40 0.39 -2.94
C TRP A 91 -9.23 1.41 -4.06
N GLN A 92 -10.30 1.93 -4.64
CA GLN A 92 -10.22 3.04 -5.58
C GLN A 92 -9.80 4.31 -4.85
N ARG A 93 -8.99 5.15 -5.50
CA ARG A 93 -8.62 6.46 -4.97
C ARG A 93 -9.90 7.24 -4.64
N ALA A 94 -9.99 7.73 -3.41
CA ALA A 94 -11.12 8.55 -3.01
C ALA A 94 -11.19 9.82 -3.87
N TYR A 95 -12.39 10.20 -4.31
CA TYR A 95 -12.57 11.27 -5.30
C TYR A 95 -11.94 12.62 -4.89
N TYR A 96 -11.77 12.84 -3.58
CA TYR A 96 -11.20 14.05 -3.00
C TYR A 96 -9.68 13.96 -2.78
N SER A 97 -9.06 12.77 -2.79
CA SER A 97 -7.64 12.63 -2.39
C SER A 97 -6.74 13.43 -3.31
N ASN A 98 -5.89 14.29 -2.76
CA ASN A 98 -4.80 14.88 -3.52
C ASN A 98 -3.80 13.80 -3.97
N TYR A 99 -3.07 14.09 -5.04
CA TYR A 99 -2.20 13.18 -5.76
C TYR A 99 -1.02 13.94 -6.39
N GLY A 100 0.06 13.26 -6.72
CA GLY A 100 1.27 13.88 -7.29
C GLY A 100 2.53 13.06 -7.05
N PRO A 101 3.67 13.47 -7.64
CA PRO A 101 4.92 12.74 -7.57
C PRO A 101 5.55 12.71 -6.17
N GLU A 102 5.05 13.52 -5.23
CA GLU A 102 5.50 13.52 -3.84
C GLU A 102 4.66 12.59 -2.94
N LEU A 103 3.64 11.92 -3.48
CA LEU A 103 2.81 10.98 -2.73
C LEU A 103 3.60 9.70 -2.42
N ASP A 104 3.64 9.25 -1.17
CA ASP A 104 4.32 7.99 -0.82
C ASP A 104 3.35 6.81 -0.82
N PHE A 105 2.24 6.91 -0.10
CA PHE A 105 1.35 5.77 0.12
C PHE A 105 -0.11 6.20 0.10
N VAL A 106 -1.01 5.24 -0.08
CA VAL A 106 -2.43 5.42 0.25
C VAL A 106 -2.84 4.52 1.41
N ALA A 107 -3.88 4.94 2.11
CA ALA A 107 -4.50 4.17 3.18
C ALA A 107 -6.02 4.42 3.21
N PRO A 108 -6.80 3.62 3.97
CA PRO A 108 -8.25 3.81 4.07
C PRO A 108 -8.61 5.21 4.56
N GLY A 109 -9.21 6.00 3.67
CA GLY A 109 -9.73 7.33 3.95
C GLY A 109 -11.24 7.43 3.83
N GLY A 110 -11.89 6.46 3.18
CA GLY A 110 -13.34 6.30 3.10
C GLY A 110 -14.05 7.28 2.16
N ASP A 111 -15.34 7.05 1.93
CA ASP A 111 -16.24 7.89 1.16
C ASP A 111 -17.66 7.76 1.72
N ILE A 112 -18.11 8.74 2.50
CA ILE A 112 -19.44 8.71 3.14
C ILE A 112 -20.59 8.97 2.14
N THR A 113 -20.29 9.22 0.86
CA THR A 113 -21.29 9.49 -0.17
C THR A 113 -21.76 8.23 -0.89
N VAL A 114 -21.10 7.10 -0.65
CA VAL A 114 -21.41 5.79 -1.22
C VAL A 114 -21.58 4.75 -0.10
N ASP A 115 -22.39 3.74 -0.37
CA ASP A 115 -22.59 2.55 0.45
C ASP A 115 -22.39 1.35 -0.50
N GLN A 116 -21.16 0.86 -0.55
CA GLN A 116 -20.71 -0.18 -1.46
C GLN A 116 -20.90 -1.57 -0.86
N ASN A 117 -21.04 -1.67 0.47
CA ASN A 117 -21.23 -2.93 1.18
C ASN A 117 -22.73 -3.26 1.47
N GLY A 118 -23.64 -2.31 1.23
CA GLY A 118 -25.08 -2.46 1.39
C GLY A 118 -25.57 -2.48 2.84
N ASP A 119 -24.77 -2.00 3.79
CA ASP A 119 -25.10 -2.01 5.22
C ASP A 119 -25.98 -0.83 5.67
N SER A 120 -26.36 0.05 4.73
CA SER A 120 -27.15 1.28 4.94
C SER A 120 -26.39 2.42 5.63
N TYR A 121 -25.07 2.33 5.77
CA TYR A 121 -24.18 3.39 6.21
C TYR A 121 -23.26 3.82 5.06
N GLY A 122 -22.83 5.08 5.06
CA GLY A 122 -21.80 5.54 4.12
C GLY A 122 -20.44 4.95 4.48
N ASP A 123 -19.63 4.60 3.48
CA ASP A 123 -18.33 3.90 3.61
C ASP A 123 -17.19 4.81 4.13
N GLY A 124 -17.44 5.55 5.22
CA GLY A 124 -16.42 6.31 5.92
C GLY A 124 -15.52 5.44 6.80
N VAL A 125 -14.50 6.05 7.38
CA VAL A 125 -13.73 5.48 8.49
C VAL A 125 -14.48 5.78 9.79
N LEU A 126 -14.94 4.75 10.48
CA LEU A 126 -15.56 4.89 11.80
C LEU A 126 -14.50 5.25 12.85
N SER A 127 -14.65 6.40 13.50
CA SER A 127 -13.66 6.89 14.46
C SER A 127 -14.29 7.45 15.73
N THR A 128 -13.52 7.43 16.82
CA THR A 128 -13.90 8.08 18.08
C THR A 128 -14.00 9.58 17.89
N SER A 129 -15.08 10.19 18.38
CA SER A 129 -15.31 11.62 18.23
C SER A 129 -16.08 12.18 19.40
N TRP A 130 -16.15 13.51 19.46
CA TRP A 130 -16.85 14.25 20.50
C TRP A 130 -17.65 15.39 19.88
N SER A 131 -18.90 15.57 20.35
CA SER A 131 -19.73 16.73 20.03
C SER A 131 -20.30 17.36 21.29
N ILE A 132 -20.65 18.65 21.20
CA ILE A 132 -21.28 19.36 22.32
C ILE A 132 -22.66 18.77 22.67
N ASP A 133 -23.38 18.26 21.67
CA ASP A 133 -24.75 17.77 21.82
C ASP A 133 -24.82 16.31 22.29
N SER A 134 -23.84 15.49 21.90
CA SER A 134 -23.87 14.03 22.12
C SER A 134 -22.74 13.52 23.02
N GLY A 135 -21.78 14.37 23.38
CA GLY A 135 -20.60 13.96 24.14
C GLY A 135 -19.69 13.04 23.33
N ASN A 136 -19.07 12.06 23.99
CA ASN A 136 -18.23 11.06 23.34
C ASN A 136 -19.07 10.08 22.52
N GLY A 137 -18.64 9.76 21.31
CA GLY A 137 -19.29 8.78 20.45
C GLY A 137 -18.39 8.32 19.32
N TYR A 138 -19.02 7.72 18.30
CA TYR A 138 -18.38 7.28 17.08
C TYR A 138 -19.11 7.87 15.88
N PHE A 139 -18.35 8.36 14.90
CA PHE A 139 -18.91 8.85 13.64
C PHE A 139 -18.06 8.34 12.48
N TYR A 140 -18.72 8.08 11.36
CA TYR A 140 -18.05 7.90 10.09
C TYR A 140 -17.49 9.24 9.61
N MET A 141 -16.20 9.25 9.27
CA MET A 141 -15.50 10.40 8.72
C MET A 141 -14.81 10.01 7.42
N GLN A 142 -14.51 10.99 6.56
CA GLN A 142 -13.69 10.75 5.38
C GLN A 142 -12.57 11.78 5.27
N GLY A 143 -11.47 11.41 4.61
CA GLY A 143 -10.37 12.31 4.29
C GLY A 143 -9.01 11.62 4.30
N THR A 144 -8.03 12.25 3.64
CA THR A 144 -6.61 11.90 3.82
C THR A 144 -6.16 12.09 5.28
N SER A 145 -6.85 12.95 6.03
CA SER A 145 -6.73 13.07 7.49
C SER A 145 -7.08 11.78 8.26
N MET A 146 -7.94 10.92 7.71
CA MET A 146 -8.29 9.60 8.25
C MET A 146 -7.35 8.51 7.73
N ALA A 147 -6.80 8.67 6.52
CA ALA A 147 -5.80 7.75 5.97
C ALA A 147 -4.44 7.85 6.69
N ALA A 148 -3.91 9.06 6.89
CA ALA A 148 -2.62 9.31 7.56
C ALA A 148 -2.42 8.56 8.91
N PRO A 149 -3.40 8.54 9.85
CA PRO A 149 -3.21 7.83 11.11
C PRO A 149 -3.15 6.30 10.97
N HIS A 150 -3.66 5.70 9.89
CA HIS A 150 -3.43 4.27 9.62
C HIS A 150 -1.95 4.01 9.36
N VAL A 151 -1.32 4.79 8.48
CA VAL A 151 0.13 4.71 8.19
C VAL A 151 0.95 4.97 9.44
N ALA A 152 0.64 6.01 10.20
CA ALA A 152 1.34 6.29 11.48
C ALA A 152 1.17 5.14 12.50
N GLY A 153 0.01 4.48 12.51
CA GLY A 153 -0.26 3.33 13.35
C GLY A 153 0.58 2.11 12.97
N VAL A 154 0.65 1.78 11.68
CA VAL A 154 1.49 0.69 11.16
C VAL A 154 2.96 0.93 11.47
N ILE A 155 3.46 2.15 11.23
CA ILE A 155 4.85 2.52 11.56
C ILE A 155 5.12 2.36 13.06
N ALA A 156 4.17 2.75 13.93
CA ALA A 156 4.32 2.55 15.36
C ALA A 156 4.36 1.05 15.75
N LEU A 157 3.64 0.18 15.02
CA LEU A 157 3.71 -1.28 15.19
C LEU A 157 5.05 -1.84 14.75
N MET A 158 5.57 -1.40 13.59
CA MET A 158 6.90 -1.76 13.09
C MET A 158 7.98 -1.42 14.12
N ILE A 159 7.95 -0.18 14.67
CA ILE A 159 8.89 0.25 15.71
C ILE A 159 8.78 -0.59 16.97
N SER A 160 7.56 -0.99 17.36
CA SER A 160 7.36 -1.85 18.53
C SER A 160 7.90 -3.27 18.33
N ASN A 161 8.05 -3.72 17.08
CA ASN A 161 8.66 -4.99 16.70
C ASN A 161 10.17 -4.89 16.47
N GLY A 162 10.79 -3.74 16.76
CA GLY A 162 12.24 -3.57 16.74
C GLY A 162 12.81 -3.00 15.45
N LEU A 163 11.96 -2.68 14.46
CA LEU A 163 12.38 -1.94 13.27
C LEU A 163 12.64 -0.47 13.62
N THR A 164 13.72 0.12 13.12
CA THR A 164 14.08 1.51 13.44
C THR A 164 14.70 2.21 12.24
N GLY A 165 14.73 3.54 12.24
CA GLY A 165 15.31 4.32 11.14
C GLY A 165 14.25 4.73 10.12
N VAL A 166 14.32 5.99 9.71
CA VAL A 166 13.31 6.61 8.82
C VAL A 166 13.32 5.95 7.44
N GLU A 167 14.50 5.82 6.83
CA GLU A 167 14.64 5.25 5.48
C GLU A 167 14.38 3.74 5.47
N GLU A 168 14.84 2.99 6.49
CA GLU A 168 14.57 1.56 6.60
C GLU A 168 13.06 1.30 6.67
N ILE A 169 12.32 2.05 7.50
CA ILE A 169 10.86 1.92 7.57
C ILE A 169 10.19 2.35 6.26
N ARG A 170 10.69 3.40 5.60
CA ARG A 170 10.17 3.85 4.31
C ARG A 170 10.33 2.75 3.26
N ASP A 171 11.50 2.14 3.16
CA ASP A 171 11.79 1.12 2.16
C ASP A 171 11.03 -0.18 2.43
N ILE A 172 10.86 -0.57 3.70
CA ILE A 172 9.98 -1.68 4.06
C ILE A 172 8.56 -1.39 3.58
N LEU A 173 7.98 -0.24 3.95
CA LEU A 173 6.63 0.11 3.53
C LEU A 173 6.47 0.16 2.01
N LYS A 174 7.47 0.63 1.25
CA LYS A 174 7.46 0.58 -0.22
C LYS A 174 7.41 -0.84 -0.75
N SER A 175 8.22 -1.73 -0.18
CA SER A 175 8.34 -3.11 -0.64
C SER A 175 7.15 -4.00 -0.27
N THR A 176 6.40 -3.63 0.76
CA THR A 176 5.27 -4.39 1.28
C THR A 176 3.92 -3.73 0.99
N ALA A 177 3.90 -2.53 0.41
CA ALA A 177 2.67 -1.90 -0.02
C ALA A 177 2.05 -2.72 -1.16
N ARG A 178 0.74 -2.84 -1.12
CA ARG A 178 -0.02 -3.39 -2.22
C ARG A 178 -0.12 -2.37 -3.33
N ASP A 179 0.53 -2.67 -4.44
CA ASP A 179 0.47 -1.84 -5.64
C ASP A 179 -0.97 -1.68 -6.17
N LEU A 180 -1.32 -0.47 -6.57
CA LEU A 180 -2.64 -0.08 -7.07
C LEU A 180 -2.48 0.89 -8.24
N GLY A 181 -3.29 0.73 -9.27
CA GLY A 181 -3.23 1.61 -10.45
C GLY A 181 -2.22 1.10 -11.47
N ASP A 182 -1.37 2.01 -11.98
CA ASP A 182 -0.29 1.65 -12.90
C ASP A 182 0.83 0.94 -12.11
N PHE A 183 1.44 -0.08 -12.69
CA PHE A 183 2.41 -0.90 -11.96
C PHE A 183 3.60 -0.07 -11.42
N GLY A 184 3.94 -0.30 -10.17
CA GLY A 184 5.03 0.36 -9.46
C GLY A 184 4.61 1.71 -8.91
N PHE A 185 5.55 2.66 -8.86
CA PHE A 185 5.22 3.99 -8.38
C PHE A 185 4.34 4.75 -9.38
N ASP A 186 3.21 5.26 -8.92
CA ASP A 186 2.36 6.15 -9.71
C ASP A 186 1.93 7.40 -8.91
N ASN A 187 1.50 8.44 -9.62
CA ASN A 187 1.15 9.71 -8.97
C ASN A 187 -0.17 9.65 -8.17
N TYR A 188 -1.02 8.65 -8.37
CA TYR A 188 -2.35 8.53 -7.77
C TYR A 188 -2.39 7.64 -6.53
N TYR A 189 -1.59 6.57 -6.50
CA TYR A 189 -1.51 5.65 -5.36
C TYR A 189 -0.13 5.64 -4.67
N GLY A 190 0.88 6.32 -5.24
CA GLY A 190 2.24 6.34 -4.70
C GLY A 190 2.88 4.98 -4.92
N TYR A 191 3.40 4.36 -3.85
CA TYR A 191 3.82 2.97 -3.84
C TYR A 191 2.68 1.99 -3.53
N GLY A 192 1.44 2.49 -3.40
CA GLY A 192 0.25 1.67 -3.19
C GLY A 192 -0.34 1.73 -1.78
N LEU A 193 -1.26 0.82 -1.51
CA LEU A 193 -1.98 0.68 -0.25
C LEU A 193 -1.10 0.02 0.80
N ILE A 194 -0.90 0.69 1.94
CA ILE A 194 -0.13 0.10 3.05
C ILE A 194 -0.69 -1.25 3.49
N ASP A 195 0.19 -2.25 3.61
CA ASP A 195 -0.13 -3.51 4.27
C ASP A 195 0.50 -3.56 5.67
N ALA A 196 -0.33 -3.71 6.69
CA ALA A 196 0.12 -3.73 8.08
C ALA A 196 0.80 -5.03 8.47
N TYR A 197 0.34 -6.16 7.94
CA TYR A 197 0.86 -7.48 8.27
C TYR A 197 2.26 -7.63 7.68
N SER A 198 2.39 -7.51 6.35
CA SER A 198 3.64 -7.65 5.62
C SER A 198 4.70 -6.64 6.08
N ALA A 199 4.31 -5.39 6.38
CA ALA A 199 5.25 -4.40 6.90
C ALA A 199 5.80 -4.76 8.29
N VAL A 200 4.99 -5.36 9.16
CA VAL A 200 5.39 -5.72 10.53
C VAL A 200 6.16 -7.04 10.56
N THR A 201 5.88 -7.96 9.65
CA THR A 201 6.56 -9.26 9.51
C THR A 201 7.72 -9.24 8.50
N TYR A 202 8.07 -8.07 7.96
CA TYR A 202 9.02 -7.88 6.85
C TYR A 202 10.35 -8.66 6.96
N SER A 203 10.86 -8.96 8.16
CA SER A 203 12.11 -9.71 8.31
C SER A 203 12.08 -11.13 7.73
N ASP A 204 10.89 -11.64 7.38
CA ASP A 204 10.64 -12.91 6.67
C ASP A 204 9.41 -12.77 5.73
N GLY A 205 9.06 -11.53 5.32
CA GLY A 205 7.72 -11.15 4.91
C GLY A 205 7.56 -10.50 3.52
N TRP A 206 8.62 -10.39 2.72
CA TRP A 206 8.49 -9.95 1.33
C TRP A 206 8.08 -11.12 0.45
N GLU A 207 6.96 -10.97 -0.23
CA GLU A 207 6.42 -11.98 -1.15
C GLU A 207 6.45 -11.44 -2.58
N PRO A 208 7.27 -12.02 -3.48
CA PRO A 208 7.35 -11.54 -4.85
C PRO A 208 6.06 -11.83 -5.61
N LEU A 209 5.69 -10.93 -6.51
CA LEU A 209 4.69 -11.22 -7.52
C LEU A 209 5.29 -12.21 -8.54
N MET A 210 4.77 -13.42 -8.55
CA MET A 210 5.25 -14.54 -9.36
C MET A 210 4.42 -14.66 -10.63
N VAL A 211 5.08 -14.87 -11.77
CA VAL A 211 4.43 -15.19 -13.05
C VAL A 211 4.89 -16.54 -13.54
N TYR A 212 3.97 -17.38 -13.98
CA TYR A 212 4.29 -18.73 -14.43
C TYR A 212 3.36 -19.18 -15.54
N ASN A 213 3.81 -20.16 -16.33
CA ASN A 213 2.99 -20.76 -17.37
C ASN A 213 2.78 -22.25 -17.11
N THR A 214 1.65 -22.75 -17.58
CA THR A 214 1.34 -24.18 -17.54
C THR A 214 1.08 -24.74 -18.93
N ASP A 215 1.23 -26.06 -19.07
CA ASP A 215 0.64 -26.77 -20.20
C ASP A 215 -0.89 -26.84 -20.11
N THR A 216 -1.52 -27.44 -21.13
CA THR A 216 -2.98 -27.64 -21.17
C THR A 216 -3.50 -28.70 -20.19
N MET A 217 -2.59 -29.37 -19.47
CA MET A 217 -2.87 -30.29 -18.37
C MET A 217 -2.53 -29.66 -17.01
N TRP A 218 -2.33 -28.33 -16.97
CA TRP A 218 -2.08 -27.55 -15.76
C TRP A 218 -0.75 -27.80 -15.05
N ASN A 219 0.22 -28.41 -15.73
CA ASN A 219 1.57 -28.58 -15.18
C ASN A 219 2.41 -27.32 -15.41
N VAL A 220 3.06 -26.82 -14.35
CA VAL A 220 3.99 -25.68 -14.43
C VAL A 220 5.19 -26.03 -15.32
N ASP A 221 5.42 -25.23 -16.37
CA ASP A 221 6.57 -25.30 -17.28
C ASP A 221 7.70 -24.40 -16.75
N SER A 222 7.44 -23.09 -16.71
CA SER A 222 8.41 -22.07 -16.30
C SER A 222 7.80 -21.06 -15.32
N VAL A 223 8.69 -20.43 -14.55
CA VAL A 223 8.36 -19.47 -13.49
C VAL A 223 9.36 -18.29 -13.58
N SER A 224 8.87 -17.08 -13.40
CA SER A 224 9.64 -15.85 -13.27
C SER A 224 9.06 -14.96 -12.16
N VAL A 225 9.83 -13.96 -11.76
CA VAL A 225 9.35 -12.83 -10.95
C VAL A 225 8.90 -11.70 -11.87
N VAL A 226 7.93 -10.91 -11.41
CA VAL A 226 7.55 -9.63 -12.01
C VAL A 226 8.47 -8.53 -11.45
N ASN A 227 9.05 -7.73 -12.34
CA ASN A 227 9.93 -6.63 -11.97
C ASN A 227 9.13 -5.46 -11.36
N PRO A 228 9.76 -4.53 -10.61
CA PRO A 228 9.10 -3.35 -10.05
C PRO A 228 8.43 -2.40 -11.06
N ASP A 229 8.69 -2.55 -12.36
CA ASP A 229 8.04 -1.79 -13.44
C ASP A 229 6.91 -2.57 -14.15
N GLY A 230 6.58 -3.76 -13.64
CA GLY A 230 5.50 -4.62 -14.13
C GLY A 230 5.91 -5.52 -15.27
N SER A 231 7.12 -5.35 -15.80
CA SER A 231 7.66 -6.22 -16.83
C SER A 231 8.05 -7.58 -16.25
N TYR A 232 8.01 -8.60 -17.08
CA TYR A 232 8.51 -9.92 -16.73
C TYR A 232 9.05 -10.62 -17.98
N ASN A 233 9.91 -11.63 -17.78
CA ASN A 233 10.43 -12.45 -18.88
C ASN A 233 10.23 -13.92 -18.55
N LEU A 234 9.29 -14.56 -19.23
CA LEU A 234 8.96 -15.96 -19.01
C LEU A 234 9.38 -16.81 -20.22
N GLN A 235 10.32 -17.73 -20.00
CA GLN A 235 10.76 -18.64 -21.07
C GLN A 235 9.72 -19.76 -21.26
N VAL A 236 8.89 -19.67 -22.29
CA VAL A 236 7.87 -20.67 -22.60
C VAL A 236 8.44 -21.76 -23.52
N ASN A 237 8.40 -23.02 -23.09
CA ASN A 237 8.89 -24.16 -23.90
C ASN A 237 7.76 -24.90 -24.63
N LEU A 238 6.53 -24.42 -24.49
CA LEU A 238 5.30 -25.03 -25.01
C LEU A 238 4.74 -24.21 -26.18
N ALA A 239 4.14 -24.88 -27.16
CA ALA A 239 3.54 -24.21 -28.32
C ALA A 239 2.27 -23.42 -27.95
N SER A 240 1.56 -23.86 -26.91
CA SER A 240 0.42 -23.16 -26.33
C SER A 240 0.44 -23.39 -24.82
N SER A 241 0.26 -22.32 -24.05
CA SER A 241 0.27 -22.36 -22.59
C SER A 241 -0.75 -21.41 -22.00
N TYR A 242 -1.17 -21.70 -20.77
CA TYR A 242 -1.84 -20.72 -19.92
C TYR A 242 -0.78 -19.94 -19.15
N VAL A 243 -1.04 -18.67 -18.86
CA VAL A 243 -0.13 -17.81 -18.09
C VAL A 243 -0.90 -17.25 -16.91
N PHE A 244 -0.28 -17.30 -15.73
CA PHE A 244 -0.85 -16.92 -14.45
C PHE A 244 0.08 -15.98 -13.71
N VAL A 245 -0.51 -15.23 -12.78
CA VAL A 245 0.23 -14.47 -11.78
C VAL A 245 -0.32 -14.77 -10.40
N TRP A 246 0.57 -14.79 -9.42
CA TRP A 246 0.22 -15.02 -8.02
C TRP A 246 1.16 -14.25 -7.09
N GLN A 247 0.63 -13.72 -6.00
CA GLN A 247 1.39 -13.22 -4.87
C GLN A 247 0.75 -13.76 -3.60
N ASP A 248 1.55 -14.53 -2.86
CA ASP A 248 1.22 -15.07 -1.55
C ASP A 248 1.21 -13.93 -0.54
N PHE A 249 0.06 -13.55 0.00
CA PHE A 249 -0.01 -12.39 0.88
C PHE A 249 -0.04 -12.79 2.36
N ASP A 250 -0.51 -13.99 2.66
CA ASP A 250 -0.63 -14.50 4.02
C ASP A 250 0.48 -15.48 4.42
N HIS A 251 1.36 -15.82 3.46
CA HIS A 251 2.56 -16.64 3.60
C HIS A 251 2.27 -18.11 3.92
N ASP A 252 1.17 -18.64 3.39
CA ASP A 252 0.80 -20.05 3.59
C ASP A 252 1.27 -20.99 2.47
N ASP A 253 1.96 -20.45 1.46
CA ASP A 253 2.45 -21.15 0.26
C ASP A 253 1.33 -21.82 -0.56
N ASP A 254 0.09 -21.39 -0.37
CA ASP A 254 -1.08 -21.88 -1.06
C ASP A 254 -1.75 -20.74 -1.83
N ILE A 255 -2.41 -21.06 -2.95
CA ILE A 255 -3.25 -20.04 -3.61
C ILE A 255 -4.54 -19.95 -2.81
N GLY A 256 -4.67 -18.87 -2.03
CA GLY A 256 -5.64 -18.77 -0.95
C GLY A 256 -6.38 -17.43 -0.82
N TYR A 257 -7.38 -17.41 0.05
CA TYR A 257 -8.15 -16.20 0.35
C TYR A 257 -7.23 -15.08 0.84
N GLY A 258 -7.22 -13.96 0.11
CA GLY A 258 -6.41 -12.80 0.46
C GLY A 258 -5.18 -12.60 -0.42
N ASP A 259 -4.80 -13.61 -1.21
CA ASP A 259 -3.72 -13.51 -2.18
C ASP A 259 -4.07 -12.63 -3.38
N LEU A 260 -3.05 -12.20 -4.12
CA LEU A 260 -3.27 -11.75 -5.49
C LEU A 260 -3.21 -12.94 -6.44
N TYR A 261 -4.18 -13.01 -7.33
CA TYR A 261 -4.24 -14.05 -8.35
C TYR A 261 -4.87 -13.50 -9.63
N GLY A 262 -4.38 -13.98 -10.79
CA GLY A 262 -4.93 -13.63 -12.09
C GLY A 262 -4.30 -14.46 -13.21
N TYR A 263 -4.80 -14.26 -14.43
CA TYR A 263 -4.35 -15.03 -15.58
C TYR A 263 -4.56 -14.30 -16.90
N TYR A 264 -3.90 -14.78 -17.95
CA TYR A 264 -4.07 -14.22 -19.28
C TYR A 264 -5.51 -14.34 -19.78
N GLY A 265 -6.10 -13.20 -20.16
CA GLY A 265 -7.51 -13.09 -20.52
C GLY A 265 -8.46 -12.84 -19.34
N TYR A 266 -7.94 -12.68 -18.12
CA TYR A 266 -8.74 -12.31 -16.96
C TYR A 266 -9.38 -10.93 -17.13
N SER A 267 -10.64 -10.81 -16.71
CA SER A 267 -11.44 -9.58 -16.81
C SER A 267 -11.91 -9.06 -15.45
N GLY A 268 -11.31 -9.51 -14.35
CA GLY A 268 -11.72 -9.16 -12.98
C GLY A 268 -12.85 -10.06 -12.45
N GLY A 269 -13.10 -9.99 -11.13
CA GLY A 269 -14.17 -10.74 -10.47
C GLY A 269 -13.67 -11.95 -9.69
N ASP A 270 -14.47 -13.02 -9.67
CA ASP A 270 -14.03 -14.31 -9.16
C ASP A 270 -13.29 -15.05 -10.30
N PRO A 271 -12.00 -15.37 -10.15
CA PRO A 271 -11.24 -16.13 -11.16
C PRO A 271 -11.77 -17.55 -11.42
N ASP A 272 -12.71 -18.06 -10.62
CA ASP A 272 -13.38 -19.33 -10.88
C ASP A 272 -14.55 -19.19 -11.88
N ASP A 273 -15.02 -17.96 -12.12
CA ASP A 273 -16.13 -17.67 -13.05
C ASP A 273 -15.71 -17.73 -14.53
N ASP A 274 -14.41 -17.68 -14.85
CA ASP A 274 -13.90 -17.69 -16.23
C ASP A 274 -12.65 -18.60 -16.38
N TYR A 275 -12.30 -18.93 -17.62
CA TYR A 275 -11.16 -19.79 -17.93
C TYR A 275 -10.00 -18.98 -18.55
N PRO A 276 -8.73 -19.32 -18.22
CA PRO A 276 -7.58 -18.66 -18.81
C PRO A 276 -7.55 -18.85 -20.33
N SER A 277 -7.23 -17.77 -21.03
CA SER A 277 -6.95 -17.79 -22.46
C SER A 277 -5.58 -18.40 -22.73
N THR A 278 -5.44 -19.09 -23.86
CA THR A 278 -4.12 -19.63 -24.27
C THR A 278 -3.28 -18.54 -24.92
N VAL A 279 -2.01 -18.48 -24.51
CA VAL A 279 -0.96 -17.72 -25.20
C VAL A 279 -0.28 -18.68 -26.18
N SER A 280 -0.13 -18.24 -27.43
CA SER A 280 0.63 -18.98 -28.45
C SER A 280 1.98 -18.30 -28.67
N VAL A 281 3.07 -19.04 -28.47
CA VAL A 281 4.44 -18.57 -28.65
C VAL A 281 5.05 -19.29 -29.84
N THR A 282 5.55 -18.52 -30.82
CA THR A 282 6.26 -19.12 -31.97
C THR A 282 7.66 -19.53 -31.55
N ALA A 283 8.16 -20.65 -32.07
CA ALA A 283 9.48 -21.16 -31.69
C ALA A 283 10.58 -20.14 -32.01
N GLY A 284 11.30 -19.70 -30.96
CA GLY A 284 12.33 -18.66 -31.06
C GLY A 284 11.80 -17.23 -31.22
N GLY A 285 10.50 -17.02 -31.04
CA GLY A 285 9.85 -15.71 -31.04
C GLY A 285 9.48 -15.23 -29.63
N GLU A 286 9.03 -13.99 -29.56
CA GLU A 286 8.50 -13.34 -28.35
C GLU A 286 7.02 -13.03 -28.56
N THR A 287 6.21 -13.21 -27.51
CA THR A 287 4.79 -12.85 -27.49
C THR A 287 4.56 -11.96 -26.28
N GLU A 288 3.99 -10.77 -26.51
CA GLU A 288 3.55 -9.88 -25.43
C GLU A 288 2.23 -10.42 -24.84
N ALA A 289 2.20 -10.61 -23.53
CA ALA A 289 1.04 -11.09 -22.80
C ALA A 289 0.73 -10.15 -21.63
N ASN A 290 -0.18 -9.21 -21.87
CA ASN A 290 -0.69 -8.31 -20.84
C ASN A 290 -1.97 -8.88 -20.26
N PHE A 291 -2.12 -8.83 -18.94
CA PHE A 291 -3.31 -9.30 -18.25
C PHE A 291 -3.47 -8.63 -16.89
N GLU A 292 -4.70 -8.63 -16.39
CA GLU A 292 -5.05 -8.07 -15.08
C GLU A 292 -5.04 -9.17 -14.00
N PHE A 293 -5.05 -8.76 -12.74
CA PHE A 293 -5.15 -9.64 -11.58
C PHE A 293 -5.86 -8.93 -10.43
N GLY A 294 -6.35 -9.68 -9.46
CA GLY A 294 -7.13 -9.15 -8.34
C GLY A 294 -6.93 -9.98 -7.08
N VAL A 295 -7.69 -9.68 -6.01
CA VAL A 295 -7.67 -10.55 -4.81
C VAL A 295 -8.40 -11.84 -5.08
N TYR A 296 -7.79 -12.93 -4.65
CA TYR A 296 -8.37 -14.25 -4.64
C TYR A 296 -9.31 -14.41 -3.44
N ILE A 297 -10.55 -14.83 -3.71
CA ILE A 297 -11.67 -14.83 -2.74
C ILE A 297 -12.46 -16.14 -2.74
N ASP A 298 -11.92 -17.22 -3.29
CA ASP A 298 -12.48 -18.58 -3.18
C ASP A 298 -11.32 -19.56 -3.01
N GLN A 299 -11.49 -20.72 -2.38
CA GLN A 299 -10.48 -21.78 -2.28
C GLN A 299 -10.90 -23.09 -2.99
N THR A 300 -12.08 -23.10 -3.61
CA THR A 300 -12.67 -24.32 -4.18
C THR A 300 -12.01 -24.74 -5.48
N TYR A 301 -11.30 -23.83 -6.15
CA TYR A 301 -10.50 -24.08 -7.34
C TYR A 301 -9.01 -23.93 -7.05
N LYS A 302 -8.21 -24.94 -7.41
CA LYS A 302 -6.75 -24.80 -7.48
C LYS A 302 -6.34 -25.15 -8.90
N PRO A 303 -6.14 -24.15 -9.77
CA PRO A 303 -6.00 -24.37 -11.20
C PRO A 303 -4.78 -25.19 -11.60
N VAL A 304 -3.78 -25.33 -10.73
CA VAL A 304 -2.43 -25.73 -11.12
C VAL A 304 -2.00 -27.00 -10.41
N GLU A 305 -1.51 -27.97 -11.17
CA GLU A 305 -0.82 -29.14 -10.63
C GLU A 305 0.70 -28.89 -10.57
N ASN A 306 1.36 -29.47 -9.56
CA ASN A 306 2.81 -29.31 -9.32
C ASN A 306 3.24 -27.85 -9.05
N PHE A 307 2.47 -27.15 -8.21
CA PHE A 307 2.74 -25.77 -7.80
C PHE A 307 4.05 -25.60 -7.00
N ASP A 308 4.61 -26.68 -6.48
CA ASP A 308 5.91 -26.71 -5.79
C ASP A 308 7.02 -25.98 -6.56
N LYS A 309 7.02 -26.03 -7.90
CA LYS A 309 8.01 -25.29 -8.70
C LYS A 309 7.93 -23.77 -8.53
N VAL A 310 6.71 -23.25 -8.36
CA VAL A 310 6.48 -21.82 -8.12
C VAL A 310 6.98 -21.46 -6.73
N ILE A 311 6.64 -22.25 -5.73
CA ILE A 311 7.08 -22.09 -4.33
C ILE A 311 8.60 -22.13 -4.23
N GLU A 312 9.26 -23.16 -4.78
CA GLU A 312 10.72 -23.29 -4.76
C GLU A 312 11.41 -22.06 -5.40
N LYS A 313 10.84 -21.54 -6.49
CA LYS A 313 11.38 -20.34 -7.16
C LYS A 313 11.14 -19.08 -6.32
N LYS A 314 9.96 -18.95 -5.71
CA LYS A 314 9.59 -17.86 -4.78
C LYS A 314 10.57 -17.79 -3.62
N GLU A 315 10.78 -18.90 -2.90
CA GLU A 315 11.73 -19.00 -1.80
C GLU A 315 13.16 -18.62 -2.23
N GLN A 316 13.60 -19.05 -3.42
CA GLN A 316 14.90 -18.67 -3.96
C GLN A 316 15.01 -17.15 -4.14
N ILE A 317 14.01 -16.53 -4.77
CA ILE A 317 13.97 -15.09 -5.04
C ILE A 317 13.95 -14.29 -3.73
N ILE A 318 13.13 -14.70 -2.75
CA ILE A 318 13.08 -14.10 -1.42
C ILE A 318 14.46 -14.15 -0.76
N LYS A 319 15.11 -15.30 -0.80
CA LYS A 319 16.45 -15.47 -0.25
C LYS A 319 17.50 -14.60 -0.94
N GLU A 320 17.44 -14.47 -2.26
CA GLU A 320 18.33 -13.60 -3.05
C GLU A 320 18.09 -12.12 -2.68
N HIS A 321 16.83 -11.69 -2.62
CA HIS A 321 16.44 -10.34 -2.19
C HIS A 321 17.06 -9.95 -0.84
N TYR A 322 16.88 -10.79 0.19
CA TYR A 322 17.45 -10.50 1.51
C TYR A 322 18.97 -10.65 1.60
N GLN A 323 19.62 -11.34 0.66
CA GLN A 323 21.08 -11.33 0.58
C GLN A 323 21.62 -10.01 0.02
N GLU A 324 20.89 -9.37 -0.90
CA GLU A 324 21.30 -8.10 -1.50
C GLU A 324 21.15 -6.92 -0.54
N ILE A 325 20.24 -7.01 0.43
CA ILE A 325 19.96 -5.94 1.40
C ILE A 325 20.91 -5.96 2.62
N ARG A 326 21.64 -7.06 2.85
CA ARG A 326 22.56 -7.25 4.00
C ARG A 326 24.01 -6.89 3.68
#